data_AF-K9VU66-F1
#
_entry.id   AF-K9VU66-F1
#
_cell.length_a   1.000
_cell.length_b   1.000
_cell.length_c   1.000
_cell.angle_alpha   90.00
_cell.angle_beta   90.00
_cell.angle_gamma   90.00
#
_symmetry.space_group_name_H-M   'P 1'
#
loop_
_entity.id
_entity.type
_entity.pdbx_description
1 polymer ?
#
loop_
_entity_poly.entity_id
_entity_poly.type
_entity_poly.pdbx_seq_one_letter_code
_entity_poly.pdbx_strand_id
1 'polypeptide(L)' 'MANPQNLTPFPQKTEKPLAKRPISVKLEADIDELVRSLPDTSTWLRRVITEAAQRELKDNQCC' A
#
# COMPACT_ATOMS: atom_id res chain seq x y z
N MET A 1 -23.63 -15.93 9.26
CA MET A 1 -22.58 -16.64 8.48
C MET A 1 -22.16 -15.72 7.34
N ALA A 2 -20.95 -15.15 7.36
CA ALA A 2 -20.47 -14.29 6.27
C ALA A 2 -20.10 -15.17 5.05
N ASN A 3 -20.59 -14.82 3.86
CA ASN A 3 -20.33 -15.56 2.61
C ASN A 3 -18.92 -15.21 2.09
N PRO A 4 -17.98 -16.17 2.01
CA PRO A 4 -16.60 -15.91 1.60
C PRO A 4 -16.42 -15.53 0.11
N GLN A 5 -17.50 -15.51 -0.68
CA GLN A 5 -17.46 -15.28 -2.13
C GLN A 5 -17.70 -13.83 -2.57
N ASN A 6 -17.92 -12.89 -1.64
CA ASN A 6 -18.14 -11.47 -1.98
C ASN A 6 -16.97 -10.58 -1.51
N LEU A 7 -15.75 -10.97 -1.89
CA LEU A 7 -14.57 -10.14 -1.73
C LEU A 7 -14.35 -9.41 -3.05
N THR A 8 -14.86 -8.19 -3.16
CA THR A 8 -14.59 -7.35 -4.33
C THR A 8 -13.09 -7.00 -4.36
N PRO A 9 -12.42 -7.15 -5.51
CA PRO A 9 -11.05 -6.69 -5.67
C PRO A 9 -10.95 -5.20 -5.33
N PHE A 10 -9.85 -4.79 -4.67
CA PHE A 10 -9.60 -3.39 -4.38
C PHE A 10 -9.70 -2.56 -5.67
N PRO A 11 -10.49 -1.47 -5.69
CA PRO A 11 -10.70 -0.68 -6.89
C PRO A 11 -9.36 -0.13 -7.41
N GLN A 12 -9.02 -0.49 -8.65
CA GLN A 12 -7.79 -0.09 -9.30
C GLN A 12 -7.92 1.32 -9.86
N LYS A 13 -7.39 2.33 -9.15
CA LYS A 13 -7.31 3.72 -9.62
C LYS A 13 -5.97 4.03 -10.30
N THR A 14 -5.41 3.12 -11.10
CA THR A 14 -4.13 3.40 -11.78
C THR A 14 -4.01 2.69 -13.13
N GLU A 15 -3.37 3.38 -14.07
CA GLU A 15 -3.09 2.88 -15.43
C GLU A 15 -1.87 1.95 -15.47
N LYS A 16 -1.03 1.97 -14.43
CA LYS A 16 0.19 1.16 -14.38
C LYS A 16 -0.11 -0.27 -13.91
N PRO A 17 0.55 -1.29 -14.47
CA PRO A 17 0.39 -2.67 -14.01
C PRO A 17 0.85 -2.79 -12.55
N LEU A 18 -0.04 -3.29 -11.69
CA LEU A 18 0.23 -3.53 -10.27
C LEU A 18 0.68 -4.98 -10.05
N ALA A 19 1.43 -5.20 -8.96
CA ALA A 19 1.79 -6.55 -8.53
C ALA A 19 0.54 -7.39 -8.23
N LYS A 20 0.57 -8.68 -8.60
CA LYS A 20 -0.56 -9.61 -8.38
C LYS A 20 -0.83 -9.91 -6.90
N ARG A 21 0.17 -9.73 -6.04
CA ARG A 21 0.08 -10.00 -4.60
C ARG A 21 0.19 -8.68 -3.84
N PRO A 22 -0.76 -8.35 -2.95
CA PRO A 22 -0.67 -7.15 -2.12
C PRO A 22 0.43 -7.30 -1.07
N ILE A 23 0.99 -6.16 -0.66
CA ILE A 23 1.85 -6.07 0.53
C ILE A 23 0.96 -5.78 1.72
N SER A 24 1.09 -6.54 2.80
CA SER A 24 0.33 -6.34 4.04
C SER A 24 1.28 -6.44 5.22
N VAL A 25 1.24 -5.43 6.09
CA VAL A 25 2.07 -5.31 7.29
C VAL A 25 1.22 -4.83 8.45
N LYS A 26 1.60 -5.21 9.67
CA LYS A 26 1.00 -4.65 10.89
C LYS A 26 1.70 -3.33 11.22
N LEU A 27 0.92 -2.33 11.57
CA LEU A 27 1.39 -1.03 12.04
C LEU A 27 1.04 -0.86 13.53
N GLU A 28 1.67 0.11 14.17
CA GLU A 28 1.25 0.58 15.49
C GLU A 28 -0.17 1.18 15.39
N ALA A 29 -0.93 1.06 16.48
CA ALA A 29 -2.37 1.31 16.45
C ALA A 29 -2.73 2.76 16.08
N ASP A 30 -1.97 3.71 16.63
CA ASP A 30 -2.08 5.15 16.35
C ASP A 30 -1.73 5.49 14.90
N ILE A 31 -0.72 4.84 14.33
CA ILE A 31 -0.34 5.02 12.93
C ILE A 31 -1.38 4.40 12.00
N ASP A 32 -1.89 3.21 12.31
CA ASP A 32 -2.98 2.57 11.52
C ASP A 32 -4.23 3.46 11.50
N GLU A 33 -4.62 4.02 12.65
CA GLU A 33 -5.74 4.95 12.76
C GLU A 33 -5.54 6.19 11.89
N LEU A 34 -4.35 6.81 11.98
CA LEU A 34 -3.99 7.96 11.16
C LEU A 34 -4.08 7.63 9.66
N VAL A 35 -3.50 6.51 9.23
CA VAL A 35 -3.46 6.09 7.81
C VAL A 35 -4.86 5.76 7.28
N ARG A 36 -5.74 5.19 8.11
CA ARG A 36 -7.14 4.90 7.76
C ARG A 36 -8.03 6.14 7.72
N SER A 37 -7.66 7.21 8.43
CA SER A 37 -8.41 8.47 8.38
C SER A 37 -8.24 9.23 7.04
N LEU A 38 -7.28 8.83 6.20
CA LEU A 38 -7.00 9.48 4.93
C LEU A 38 -8.06 9.15 3.86
N PRO A 39 -8.45 10.12 3.01
CA PRO A 39 -9.51 9.93 2.01
C PRO A 39 -9.13 8.96 0.87
N ASP A 40 -7.84 8.75 0.59
CA ASP A 40 -7.36 7.78 -0.41
C ASP A 40 -6.09 7.05 0.08
N THR A 41 -6.28 6.18 1.06
CA THR A 41 -5.21 5.42 1.72
C THR A 41 -4.34 4.63 0.72
N SER A 42 -4.95 4.01 -0.29
CA SER A 42 -4.23 3.20 -1.30
C SER A 42 -3.26 4.04 -2.14
N THR A 43 -3.67 5.24 -2.55
CA THR A 43 -2.82 6.15 -3.33
C THR A 43 -1.71 6.72 -2.46
N TRP A 44 -2.05 7.10 -1.23
CA TRP A 44 -1.08 7.61 -0.26
C TRP A 44 0.00 6.56 0.09
N LEU A 45 -0.41 5.34 0.44
CA LEU A 45 0.51 4.23 0.74
C LEU A 45 1.41 3.92 -0.44
N ARG A 46 0.86 3.85 -1.65
CA ARG A 46 1.66 3.58 -2.86
C ARG A 46 2.74 4.64 -3.05
N ARG A 47 2.40 5.92 -2.85
CA ARG A 47 3.37 7.02 -2.95
C ARG A 47 4.48 6.88 -1.90
N VAL A 48 4.11 6.77 -0.63
CA VAL A 48 5.08 6.72 0.49
C VAL A 48 6.01 5.51 0.35
N ILE A 49 5.47 4.32 0.07
CA ILE A 49 6.26 3.10 -0.11
C ILE A 49 7.18 3.22 -1.33
N THR A 50 6.70 3.79 -2.44
CA THR A 50 7.53 3.99 -3.65
C THR A 50 8.68 4.96 -3.37
N GLU A 51 8.41 6.08 -2.71
CA GLU A 51 9.43 7.07 -2.35
C GLU A 51 10.48 6.47 -1.43
N ALA A 52 10.07 5.71 -0.41
CA ALA A 52 10.98 5.01 0.49
C ALA A 52 11.84 3.99 -0.27
N ALA A 53 11.22 3.10 -1.06
CA ALA A 53 11.94 2.09 -1.84
C ALA A 53 12.94 2.70 -2.84
N GLN A 54 12.61 3.84 -3.45
CA GLN A 54 13.53 4.55 -4.34
C GLN A 54 14.72 5.17 -3.61
N ARG A 55 14.54 5.62 -2.36
CA ARG A 55 15.65 6.12 -1.53
C ARG A 55 16.58 4.97 -1.16
N GLU A 56 16.03 3.86 -0.66
CA GLU A 56 16.80 2.67 -0.33
C GLU A 56 17.57 2.13 -1.54
N LEU A 57 16.94 2.09 -2.72
CA LEU A 57 17.60 1.65 -3.95
C LEU A 57 18.79 2.55 -4.34
N LYS A 58 18.69 3.86 -4.12
CA LYS A 58 19.80 4.79 -4.37
C LYS A 58 20.93 4.58 -3.36
N ASP A 59 20.59 4.44 -2.09
CA ASP A 59 21.57 4.20 -1.01
C ASP A 59 22.32 2.87 -1.23
N ASN A 60 21.61 1.81 -1.59
CA ASN A 60 22.19 0.49 -1.85
C ASN A 60 23.00 0.40 -3.17
N GLN A 61 22.88 1.36 -4.09
CA GLN A 61 23.59 1.37 -5.37
C GLN A 61 24.92 2.15 -5.33
N CYS A 62 25.25 2.82 -4.22
CA CYS A 62 26.52 3.53 -4.04
C CYS A 62 27.65 2.69 -3.42
N CYS A 63 27.63 1.36 -3.64
CA CYS A 63 28.75 0.46 -3.36
C CYS A 63 29.53 0.15 -4.64
#